data_AF-A0A9D8GE30-F1
#
_entry.id   AF-A0A9D8GE30-F1
#
_cell.length_a   1.000
_cell.length_b   1.000
_cell.length_c   1.000
_cell.angle_alpha   90.00
_cell.angle_beta   90.00
_cell.angle_gamma   90.00
#
_symmetry.space_group_name_H-M   'P 1'
#
loop_
_entity.id
_entity.type
_entity.pdbx_description
1 polymer ?
#
loop_
_entity_poly.entity_id
_entity_poly.type
_entity_poly.pdbx_seq_one_letter_code
_entity_poly.pdbx_strand_id
1 'polypeptide(L)' 'MKQRVLITGGAHGIGKASAQRCIAEGYEVLIIDQTGDGIRADLCCPDQTA' A
#
# COMPACT_ATOMS: atom_id res chain seq x y z
N MET A 1 14.67 11.47 -8.96
CA MET A 1 13.34 10.87 -8.67
C MET A 1 13.54 9.69 -7.74
N LYS A 2 12.63 9.46 -6.79
CA LYS A 2 12.63 8.30 -5.89
C LYS A 2 11.93 7.12 -6.58
N GLN A 3 12.40 5.89 -6.38
CA GLN A 3 11.68 4.71 -6.88
C GLN A 3 10.39 4.52 -6.07
N ARG A 4 9.29 4.21 -6.75
CA ARG A 4 7.97 4.04 -6.13
C ARG A 4 7.60 2.57 -5.97
N VAL A 5 6.97 2.23 -4.86
CA VAL A 5 6.46 0.89 -4.55
C VAL A 5 4.99 1.00 -4.18
N LEU A 6 4.14 0.24 -4.88
CA LEU A 6 2.71 0.09 -4.54
C LEU A 6 2.53 -1.18 -3.71
N ILE A 7 1.89 -1.05 -2.55
CA ILE A 7 1.59 -2.18 -1.65
C ILE A 7 0.09 -2.23 -1.40
N THR A 8 -0.55 -3.34 -1.78
CA THR A 8 -1.92 -3.67 -1.37
C THR A 8 -1.90 -4.34 0.00
N GLY A 9 -2.94 -4.13 0.82
CA GLY A 9 -2.99 -4.66 2.18
C GLY A 9 -1.98 -4.00 3.14
N GLY A 10 -1.55 -2.76 2.84
CA GLY A 10 -0.47 -2.07 3.56
C GLY A 10 -0.85 -1.51 4.94
N ALA A 11 -2.12 -1.52 5.34
CA ALA A 11 -2.54 -0.96 6.62
C ALA A 11 -2.17 -1.86 7.81
N HIS A 12 -2.04 -3.17 7.60
CA HIS A 12 -1.86 -4.15 8.68
C HIS A 12 -0.86 -5.26 8.32
N GLY A 13 -0.47 -6.05 9.34
CA GLY A 13 0.29 -7.29 9.18
C GLY A 13 1.54 -7.16 8.29
N ILE A 14 1.66 -8.11 7.35
CA ILE A 14 2.82 -8.20 6.44
C ILE A 14 2.90 -6.97 5.53
N GLY A 15 1.78 -6.48 4.98
CA GLY A 15 1.80 -5.32 4.11
C GLY A 15 2.35 -4.07 4.81
N LYS A 16 1.96 -3.84 6.07
CA LYS A 16 2.51 -2.74 6.89
C LYS A 16 4.01 -2.90 7.14
N ALA A 17 4.46 -4.12 7.49
CA ALA A 17 5.88 -4.40 7.71
C ALA A 17 6.71 -4.17 6.43
N SER A 18 6.20 -4.61 5.28
CA SER A 18 6.80 -4.37 3.96
C SER A 18 6.87 -2.88 3.63
N ALA A 19 5.79 -2.12 3.88
CA ALA A 19 5.78 -0.67 3.67
C ALA A 19 6.84 0.05 4.52
N GLN A 20 6.94 -0.30 5.81
CA GLN A 20 7.95 0.24 6.71
C GLN A 20 9.37 -0.09 6.23
N ARG A 21 9.61 -1.31 5.75
CA ARG A 21 10.90 -1.73 5.19
C ARG A 21 11.25 -0.93 3.93
N CYS A 22 10.32 -0.77 2.99
CA CYS A 22 10.53 0.03 1.78
C CYS A 22 10.80 1.50 2.10
N ILE A 23 10.09 2.09 3.08
CA ILE A 23 10.35 3.46 3.53
C ILE A 23 11.78 3.58 4.08
N ALA A 24 12.21 2.63 4.91
CA ALA A 24 13.56 2.60 5.49
C ALA A 24 14.67 2.46 4.43
N GLU A 25 14.39 1.76 3.33
CA GLU A 25 15.30 1.62 2.19
C GLU A 25 15.27 2.81 1.22
N GLY A 26 14.43 3.82 1.49
CA GLY A 26 14.39 5.04 0.71
C GLY A 26 13.47 4.97 -0.50
N TYR A 27 12.51 4.06 -0.55
CA TYR A 27 11.44 4.10 -1.55
C TYR A 27 10.38 5.17 -1.22
N GLU A 28 9.58 5.55 -2.21
CA GLU A 28 8.31 6.25 -2.03
C GLU A 28 7.20 5.20 -2.07
N VAL A 29 6.48 5.03 -0.96
CA VAL A 29 5.50 3.94 -0.80
C VAL A 29 4.09 4.47 -0.95
N LEU A 30 3.31 3.82 -1.82
CA LEU A 30 1.87 4.02 -1.96
C LEU A 30 1.16 2.79 -1.39
N ILE A 31 0.15 3.01 -0.57
CA ILE A 31 -0.64 1.94 0.05
C ILE A 31 -2.05 1.94 -0.53
N ILE A 32 -2.53 0.76 -0.93
CA ILE A 32 -3.95 0.48 -1.17
C ILE A 32 -4.42 -0.51 -0.09
N ASP A 33 -5.51 -0.22 0.59
CA ASP A 33 -6.10 -1.11 1.60
C ASP A 33 -7.58 -0.80 1.77
N GLN A 34 -8.34 -1.63 2.49
CA GLN A 34 -9.72 -1.31 2.86
C GLN A 34 -9.78 -0.20 3.93
N THR A 35 -8.68 0.00 4.68
CA THR A 35 -8.60 0.91 5.83
C THR A 35 -7.32 1.77 5.81
N GLY A 36 -7.22 2.79 6.66
CA GLY A 36 -6.03 3.64 6.79
C GLY A 36 -6.05 4.88 5.89
N ASP A 37 -4.89 5.53 5.72
CA ASP A 37 -4.78 6.88 5.14
C ASP A 37 -4.25 6.91 3.69
N GLY A 38 -4.00 5.73 3.11
CA GLY A 38 -3.65 5.58 1.70
C GLY A 38 -4.88 5.59 0.78
N ILE A 39 -4.74 4.96 -0.38
CA ILE A 39 -5.86 4.72 -1.28
C ILE A 39 -6.76 3.66 -0.64
N ARG A 40 -8.05 4.00 -0.45
CA ARG A 40 -9.04 3.06 0.09
C ARG A 40 -9.75 2.33 -1.04
N ALA A 41 -9.68 1.00 -1.03
CA ALA A 41 -10.39 0.14 -1.99
C ALA A 41 -10.71 -1.22 -1.37
N ASP A 42 -11.91 -1.74 -1.64
CA ASP A 42 -12.24 -3.14 -1.50
C ASP A 42 -11.87 -3.87 -2.78
N LEU A 43 -10.74 -4.57 -2.75
CA LEU A 43 -10.24 -5.33 -3.90
C LEU A 43 -11.09 -6.58 -4.22
N CYS A 44 -12.13 -6.87 -3.44
CA CYS A 44 -13.16 -7.86 -3.81
C CYS A 44 -14.28 -7.25 -4.69
N CYS A 45 -14.38 -5.93 -4.78
CA CYS A 45 -15.36 -5.22 -5.62
C CYS A 45 -14.74 -4.88 -6.98
N PRO A 46 -15.19 -5.48 -8.11
CA PRO A 46 -14.61 -5.24 -9.43
C PRO A 46 -14.57 -3.76 -9.84
N ASP A 47 -15.61 -3.00 -9.48
CA ASP A 47 -15.69 -1.56 -9.75
C ASP A 47 -14.63 -0.74 -8.99
N GLN A 48 -13.94 -1.36 -8.02
CA GLN A 48 -12.87 -0.76 -7.23
C GLN A 48 -11.48 -1.35 -7.56
N THR A 49 -11.38 -2.27 -8.52
CA THR A 49 -10.11 -2.95 -8.90
C THR A 49 -9.48 -2.45 -10.21
N ALA A 50 -9.91 -1.28 -10.71
CA ALA A 50 -9.57 -0.68 -12.02
C ALA A 50 -10.31 -1.29 -13.22
#